data_AF-A0A2H5VMP0-F1
#
_entry.id   AF-A0A2H5VMP0-F1
#
_cell.length_a   1.000
_cell.length_b   1.000
_cell.length_c   1.000
_cell.angle_alpha   90.00
_cell.angle_beta   90.00
_cell.angle_gamma   90.00
#
_symmetry.space_group_name_H-M   'P 1'
#
loop_
_entity.id
_entity.type
_entity.pdbx_description
1 polymer ?
#
loop_
_entity_poly.entity_id
_entity_poly.type
_entity_poly.pdbx_seq_one_letter_code
_entity_poly.pdbx_strand_id
1 'polypeptide(L)' 'MRVFILKEGKEANQGVAYLDDGTMVVVDNARKMIGRTIEATVTSVLQTTAGKMIFGRYVEDTRSTRGSRSSHATEES' A
#
# COMPACT_ATOMS: atom_id res chain seq x y z
N MET A 1 2.27 -1.10 -7.46
CA MET A 1 3.52 -1.13 -6.64
C MET A 1 3.16 -1.55 -5.22
N ARG A 2 3.74 -2.64 -4.69
CA ARG A 2 3.47 -3.06 -3.31
C ARG A 2 4.35 -2.32 -2.32
N VAL A 3 3.75 -1.73 -1.29
CA VAL A 3 4.45 -1.01 -0.23
C VAL A 3 3.80 -1.26 1.13
N PHE A 4 4.61 -1.28 2.19
CA PHE A 4 4.13 -1.36 3.57
C PHE A 4 3.96 0.05 4.14
N ILE A 5 2.74 0.39 4.56
CA ILE A 5 2.46 1.73 5.10
C ILE A 5 2.92 1.79 6.55
N LEU A 6 3.91 2.63 6.82
CA LEU A 6 4.59 2.73 8.12
C LEU A 6 3.91 3.71 9.05
N LYS A 7 3.50 4.88 8.53
CA LYS A 7 2.95 5.98 9.33
C LYS A 7 2.01 6.88 8.53
N GLU A 8 1.32 7.76 9.25
CA GLU A 8 0.52 8.83 8.65
C GLU A 8 1.41 9.84 7.90
N GLY A 9 0.91 10.33 6.77
CA GLY A 9 1.55 11.37 5.98
C GLY A 9 1.27 12.78 6.50
N LYS A 10 1.61 13.78 5.68
CA LYS A 10 1.38 15.17 6.05
C LYS A 10 -0.12 15.51 6.01
N GLU A 11 -0.82 15.01 5.00
CA GLU A 11 -2.26 15.20 4.85
C GLU A 11 -3.04 14.06 5.53
N ALA A 12 -4.22 14.37 6.07
CA ALA A 12 -5.02 13.46 6.91
C ALA A 12 -5.50 12.16 6.22
N ASN A 13 -5.29 11.98 4.92
CA ASN A 13 -5.61 10.73 4.20
C ASN A 13 -4.37 9.99 3.71
N GLN A 14 -3.18 10.52 3.94
CA GLN A 14 -1.94 9.97 3.44
C GLN A 14 -1.36 8.90 4.36
N GLY A 15 -0.76 7.89 3.74
CA GLY A 15 0.22 7.02 4.36
C GLY A 15 1.61 7.27 3.79
N VAL A 16 2.64 6.97 4.57
CA VAL A 16 4.04 7.02 4.14
C VAL A 16 4.64 5.63 4.23
N ALA A 17 5.35 5.24 3.18
CA ALA A 17 6.18 4.06 3.10
C ALA A 17 7.60 4.46 2.66
N TYR A 18 8.53 3.54 2.85
CA TYR A 18 9.88 3.64 2.28
C TYR A 18 10.16 2.38 1.47
N LEU A 19 10.85 2.54 0.35
CA LEU A 19 11.47 1.44 -0.35
C LEU A 19 12.82 1.10 0.29
N ASP A 20 13.37 -0.07 -0.06
CA ASP A 20 14.64 -0.56 0.50
C ASP A 20 15.83 0.36 0.17
N ASP A 21 15.74 1.14 -0.91
CA ASP A 21 16.75 2.12 -1.31
C ASP A 21 16.62 3.48 -0.60
N GLY A 22 15.67 3.60 0.35
CA GLY A 22 15.40 4.83 1.10
C GLY A 22 14.47 5.81 0.38
N THR A 23 13.98 5.50 -0.83
CA THR A 23 13.00 6.33 -1.54
C THR A 23 11.72 6.45 -0.71
N MET A 24 11.32 7.68 -0.41
CA MET A 24 10.07 7.94 0.31
C MET A 24 8.89 7.81 -0.64
N VAL A 25 7.88 7.05 -0.24
CA VAL A 25 6.63 6.85 -0.97
C VAL A 25 5.48 7.45 -0.17
N VAL A 26 4.82 8.46 -0.71
CA VAL A 26 3.63 9.08 -0.13
C VAL A 26 2.40 8.57 -0.86
N VAL A 27 1.49 7.89 -0.17
CA VAL A 27 0.32 7.24 -0.76
C VAL A 27 -0.97 7.89 -0.27
N ASP A 28 -1.75 8.43 -1.20
CA ASP A 28 -3.08 8.98 -0.95
C ASP A 28 -4.10 7.87 -0.62
N ASN A 29 -5.12 8.19 0.20
CA ASN A 29 -6.11 7.24 0.76
C ASN A 29 -5.53 6.05 1.53
N ALA A 30 -4.28 6.12 2.00
CA ALA A 30 -3.60 5.01 2.66
C ALA A 30 -3.54 5.12 4.19
N ARG A 31 -4.07 6.18 4.81
CA ARG A 31 -4.03 6.34 6.28
C ARG A 31 -4.62 5.15 7.04
N LYS A 32 -5.75 4.62 6.58
CA LYS A 32 -6.39 3.44 7.22
C LYS A 32 -5.62 2.13 7.00
N MET A 33 -4.59 2.16 6.15
CA MET A 33 -3.77 1.02 5.80
C MET A 33 -2.42 1.00 6.53
N ILE A 34 -2.21 1.89 7.51
CA ILE A 34 -1.03 1.86 8.38
C ILE A 34 -0.89 0.47 9.03
N GLY A 35 0.32 -0.08 8.99
CA GLY A 35 0.62 -1.43 9.45
C GLY A 35 0.24 -2.53 8.46
N ARG A 36 -0.13 -2.19 7.22
CA ARG A 36 -0.50 -3.15 6.17
C ARG A 36 0.31 -2.93 4.90
N THR A 37 0.54 -4.02 4.17
CA THR A 37 1.04 -3.98 2.79
C THR A 37 -0.13 -3.75 1.84
N ILE A 38 0.01 -2.76 0.96
CA ILE A 38 -0.99 -2.43 -0.05
C ILE A 38 -0.39 -2.38 -1.44
N GLU A 39 -1.25 -2.50 -2.45
CA GLU A 39 -0.91 -2.20 -3.83
C GLU A 39 -1.29 -0.76 -4.16
N ALA A 40 -0.28 0.09 -4.35
CA ALA A 40 -0.44 1.50 -4.71
C ALA A 40 -0.20 1.70 -6.21
N THR A 41 -1.01 2.58 -6.82
CA THR A 41 -0.77 3.09 -8.17
C THR A 41 0.11 4.33 -8.07
N VAL A 42 1.25 4.35 -8.77
CA VAL A 42 2.14 5.52 -8.80
C VAL A 42 1.47 6.61 -9.63
N THR A 43 1.37 7.81 -9.07
CA THR A 43 0.75 8.97 -9.71
C THR A 43 1.80 9.98 -10.20
N SER A 44 2.90 10.15 -9.46
CA SER A 44 4.01 10.99 -9.90
C SER A 44 5.31 10.62 -9.18
N VAL A 45 6.43 11.07 -9.74
CA VAL A 45 7.76 10.93 -9.15
C VAL A 45 8.37 12.33 -9.11
N LEU A 46 8.87 12.72 -7.95
CA LEU A 46 9.61 13.95 -7.74
C LEU A 46 11.07 13.60 -7.46
N GLN A 47 11.96 13.98 -8.38
CA GLN A 47 13.39 13.89 -8.17
C GLN A 47 13.93 15.24 -7.69
N THR A 48 14.66 15.23 -6.59
CA THR A 48 15.40 16.38 -6.07
C THR A 48 16.89 16.03 -5.94
N THR A 49 17.73 17.02 -5.63
CA THR A 49 19.15 16.78 -5.32
C THR A 49 19.35 15.95 -4.07
N ALA A 50 18.42 16.00 -3.11
CA ALA A 50 18.46 15.22 -1.87
C ALA A 50 17.97 13.77 -2.06
N GLY A 51 17.30 13.45 -3.17
CA GLY A 51 16.80 12.12 -3.44
C GLY A 51 15.50 12.09 -4.24
N LYS A 52 14.95 10.88 -4.37
CA LYS A 52 13.70 10.60 -5.06
C LYS A 52 12.55 10.49 -4.06
N MET A 53 11.41 11.04 -4.45
CA MET A 53 10.12 10.84 -3.80
C MET A 53 9.13 10.27 -4.81
N ILE A 54 8.34 9.31 -4.40
CA ILE A 54 7.27 8.73 -5.21
C ILE A 54 5.94 9.09 -4.56
N PHE A 55 4.99 9.53 -5.37
CA PHE A 55 3.61 9.74 -4.96
C PHE A 55 2.75 8.65 -5.59
N GLY A 56 1.83 8.12 -4.81
CA GLY A 56 0.87 7.14 -5.27
C GLY A 56 -0.50 7.33 -4.67
N ARG A 57 -1.44 6.51 -5.10
CA ARG A 57 -2.80 6.43 -4.57
C ARG A 57 -3.16 4.98 -4.29
N TYR A 58 -3.77 4.76 -3.14
CA TYR A 58 -4.47 3.52 -2.84
C TYR A 58 -5.88 3.58 -3.42
N VAL A 59 -6.21 2.60 -4.25
CA VAL A 59 -7.57 2.35 -4.70
C VAL A 59 -7.95 1.01 -4.11
N GLU A 60 -8.99 0.99 -3.29
CA GLU A 60 -9.51 -0.25 -2.73
C GLU A 60 -10.01 -1.14 -3.87
N ASP A 61 -9.28 -2.20 -4.19
CA ASP A 61 -9.74 -3.18 -5.14
C ASP A 61 -10.82 -4.04 -4.45
N THR A 62 -12.07 -3.69 -4.73
CA THR A 62 -13.28 -4.38 -4.27
C THR A 62 -13.37 -5.84 -4.73
N ARG A 63 -12.38 -6.36 -5.49
CA ARG A 63 -12.36 -7.75 -5.98
C ARG A 63 -11.67 -8.75 -5.04
N SER A 64 -10.93 -8.32 -4.01
CA SER A 64 -10.17 -9.25 -3.15
C SER A 64 -10.99 -10.02 -2.09
N THR A 65 -12.29 -9.75 -1.93
CA THR A 65 -13.16 -10.44 -0.95
C THR A 65 -13.79 -11.74 -1.45
N ARG A 66 -13.49 -12.23 -2.65
CA ARG A 66 -14.15 -13.42 -3.22
C ARG A 66 -13.30 -14.71 -3.27
N GLY A 67 -12.11 -14.73 -2.66
CA GLY A 67 -11.10 -15.79 -2.91
C GLY A 67 -10.64 -16.66 -1.74
N SER A 68 -11.26 -16.61 -0.55
CA SER A 68 -10.84 -17.47 0.59
C SER A 68 -12.03 -18.20 1.22
N ARG A 69 -12.67 -19.09 0.44
CA ARG A 69 -13.56 -20.16 0.93
C ARG A 69 -13.38 -21.39 0.04
N SER A 70 -12.30 -22.13 0.22
CA SER A 70 -12.22 -23.53 -0.23
C SER A 70 -10.99 -24.22 0.35
N SER A 71 -11.18 -24.97 1.44
CA SER A 71 -10.69 -26.34 1.62
C SER A 71 -10.63 -26.73 3.11
N HIS A 72 -11.74 -27.24 3.63
CA HIS A 72 -11.70 -28.37 4.58
C HIS A 72 -12.99 -29.17 4.40
N ALA A 73 -13.00 -29.96 3.33
CA ALA A 73 -13.73 -31.21 3.31
C ALA A 73 -12.66 -32.28 3.57
N THR A 74 -12.72 -32.92 4.73
CA THR A 74 -12.16 -34.25 4.90
C THR A 74 -13.32 -35.09 5.43
N GLU A 75 -13.81 -35.97 4.57
CA GLU A 75 -14.62 -37.12 4.94
C GLU A 75 -13.91 -37.93 6.03
N GLU A 76 -14.64 -38.40 7.03
CA GLU A 76 -14.48 -39.76 7.55
C GLU A 76 -15.72 -40.19 8.33
N SER A 77 -16.37 -41.22 7.74
CA SER A 77 -17.23 -42.30 8.23
C SER A 77 -17.82 -42.27 9.64
#